data_AF-A0A925FK78-F1
#
_entry.id   AF-A0A925FK78-F1
#
_cell.length_a   1.000
_cell.length_b   1.000
_cell.length_c   1.000
_cell.angle_alpha   90.00
_cell.angle_beta   90.00
_cell.angle_gamma   90.00
#
_symmetry.space_group_name_H-M   'P 1'
#
loop_
_entity.id
_entity.type
_entity.pdbx_description
1 polymer ?
#
loop_
_entity_poly.entity_id
_entity_poly.type
_entity_poly.pdbx_seq_one_letter_code
_entity_poly.pdbx_strand_id
1 'polypeptide(L)'
;MSHHATSSSGTPIDAALNKARGILPDQGPLGVFIHHNTLHAFQHLRFAEAVDAASQLNGARPYLDLEEYQAAWQRGRVASEDLDEVLRRALAGEDATPSALGLTRHGFRRLAMLADPSHADPAGTAFLVREDRAHAERALLLAACREVVHRSPPPRP
;
A
#
# COMPACT_ATOMS: atom_id res chain seq x y z
N MET A 1 -15.05 43.53 -42.71
CA MET A 1 -14.29 43.57 -41.44
C MET A 1 -15.28 43.91 -40.35
N SER A 2 -15.39 43.05 -39.32
CA SER A 2 -15.61 43.43 -37.90
C SER A 2 -16.08 42.22 -37.08
N HIS A 3 -15.12 41.76 -36.26
CA HIS A 3 -15.27 41.13 -34.94
C HIS A 3 -15.96 39.77 -34.81
N HIS A 4 -15.19 38.72 -35.12
CA HIS A 4 -15.31 37.44 -34.43
C HIS A 4 -14.51 37.55 -33.11
N ALA A 5 -15.20 37.74 -32.00
CA ALA A 5 -14.62 37.61 -30.66
C ALA A 5 -15.17 36.31 -30.03
N THR A 6 -14.57 35.18 -30.41
CA THR A 6 -14.68 33.95 -29.64
C THR A 6 -13.75 34.07 -28.44
N SER A 7 -14.21 34.66 -27.34
CA SER A 7 -13.56 34.50 -26.03
C SER A 7 -14.31 33.45 -25.24
N SER A 8 -13.86 32.20 -25.40
CA SER A 8 -14.01 31.15 -24.41
C SER A 8 -13.22 31.58 -23.16
N SER A 9 -13.87 32.28 -22.25
CA SER A 9 -13.36 32.50 -20.90
C SER A 9 -14.48 32.15 -19.92
N GLY A 10 -14.63 30.85 -19.66
CA GLY A 10 -15.51 30.38 -18.59
C GLY A 10 -15.14 31.09 -17.29
N THR A 11 -16.14 31.56 -16.55
CA THR A 11 -15.92 32.22 -15.28
C THR A 11 -15.24 31.22 -14.31
N PRO A 12 -14.56 31.70 -13.25
CA PRO A 12 -14.03 30.82 -12.21
C PRO A 12 -15.10 29.90 -11.59
N ILE A 13 -16.36 30.36 -11.60
CA ILE A 13 -17.53 29.59 -11.18
C ILE A 13 -17.82 28.45 -12.16
N ASP A 14 -17.78 28.70 -13.47
CA ASP A 14 -17.98 27.65 -14.49
C ASP A 14 -16.91 26.57 -14.41
N ALA A 15 -15.66 26.97 -14.16
CA ALA A 15 -14.55 26.03 -13.95
C ALA A 15 -14.76 25.19 -12.67
N ALA A 16 -15.19 25.82 -11.57
CA ALA A 16 -15.48 25.13 -10.32
C ALA A 16 -16.66 24.15 -10.45
N LEU A 17 -17.74 24.57 -11.13
CA LEU A 17 -18.92 23.72 -11.38
C LEU A 17 -18.58 22.53 -12.27
N ASN A 18 -17.80 22.73 -13.35
CA ASN A 18 -17.35 21.63 -14.19
C ASN A 18 -16.47 20.62 -13.44
N LYS A 19 -15.61 21.11 -12.54
CA LYS A 19 -14.81 20.25 -11.67
C LYS A 19 -15.70 19.48 -10.68
N ALA A 20 -16.66 20.14 -10.06
CA ALA A 20 -17.57 19.53 -9.10
C ALA A 20 -18.45 18.44 -9.72
N ARG A 21 -18.96 18.63 -10.95
CA ARG A 21 -19.75 17.60 -11.68
C ARG A 21 -18.96 16.32 -11.97
N GLY A 22 -17.65 16.41 -12.15
CA GLY A 22 -16.80 15.23 -12.32
C GLY A 22 -16.61 14.41 -11.05
N ILE A 23 -16.88 15.00 -9.87
CA ILE A 23 -16.59 14.43 -8.55
C ILE A 23 -17.89 14.00 -7.85
N LEU A 24 -18.94 14.82 -7.98
CA LEU A 24 -20.20 14.61 -7.29
C LEU A 24 -21.03 13.56 -8.06
N PRO A 25 -21.72 12.66 -7.33
CA PRO A 25 -22.61 11.70 -7.97
C PRO A 25 -23.82 12.41 -8.58
N ASP A 26 -23.94 12.37 -9.91
CA ASP A 26 -25.05 12.95 -10.68
C ASP A 26 -26.34 12.07 -10.66
N GLN A 27 -26.38 10.99 -9.87
CA GLN A 27 -27.42 9.95 -9.98
C GLN A 27 -28.59 10.17 -9.02
N GLY A 28 -29.81 10.23 -9.56
CA GLY A 28 -31.06 10.04 -8.81
C GLY A 28 -31.31 8.57 -8.43
N PRO A 29 -32.40 8.24 -7.70
CA PRO A 29 -32.63 6.88 -7.22
C PRO A 29 -32.75 5.88 -8.37
N LEU A 30 -31.81 4.92 -8.43
CA LEU A 30 -31.73 3.89 -9.46
C LEU A 30 -32.39 2.58 -8.99
N GLY A 31 -33.23 1.98 -9.84
CA GLY A 31 -33.84 0.65 -9.62
C GLY A 31 -32.94 -0.53 -9.99
N VAL A 32 -31.77 -0.29 -10.59
CA VAL A 32 -30.76 -1.31 -10.96
C VAL A 32 -29.35 -0.77 -10.73
N PHE A 33 -28.42 -1.66 -10.38
CA PHE A 33 -27.05 -1.30 -10.00
C PHE A 33 -26.23 -0.83 -11.20
N ILE A 34 -25.63 0.35 -11.11
CA ILE A 34 -24.60 0.84 -12.04
C ILE A 34 -23.33 1.07 -11.22
N HIS A 35 -22.21 0.45 -11.62
CA HIS A 35 -20.91 0.66 -10.98
C HIS A 35 -20.39 2.06 -11.29
N HIS A 36 -20.77 3.07 -10.50
CA HIS A 36 -20.06 4.34 -10.55
C HIS A 36 -18.69 4.13 -9.90
N ASN A 37 -17.64 4.02 -10.71
CA ASN A 37 -16.28 4.00 -10.20
C ASN A 37 -15.88 5.42 -9.81
N THR A 38 -15.88 5.71 -8.51
CA THR A 38 -15.50 7.01 -7.95
C THR A 38 -14.08 7.44 -8.37
N LEU A 39 -13.22 6.51 -8.79
CA LEU A 39 -11.88 6.82 -9.33
C LEU A 39 -11.91 7.36 -10.77
N HIS A 40 -13.05 7.35 -11.46
CA HIS A 40 -13.16 7.82 -12.85
C HIS A 40 -12.70 9.28 -13.01
N ALA A 41 -13.02 10.14 -12.04
CA ALA A 41 -12.57 11.54 -12.00
C ALA A 41 -11.02 11.67 -11.97
N PHE A 42 -10.34 10.63 -11.51
CA PHE A 42 -8.90 10.56 -11.29
C PHE A 42 -8.18 9.65 -12.30
N GLN A 43 -8.86 9.22 -13.37
CA GLN A 43 -8.30 8.27 -14.35
C GLN A 43 -7.05 8.76 -15.09
N HIS A 44 -6.77 10.06 -15.03
CA HIS A 44 -5.58 10.68 -15.61
C HIS A 44 -4.34 10.55 -14.71
N LEU A 45 -4.51 10.07 -13.47
CA LEU A 45 -3.44 9.80 -12.51
C LEU A 45 -3.08 8.32 -12.51
N ARG A 46 -1.87 7.97 -12.06
CA ARG A 46 -1.56 6.55 -11.82
C ARG A 46 -2.39 6.06 -10.64
N PHE A 47 -2.66 4.75 -10.60
CA PHE A 47 -3.59 4.16 -9.64
C PHE A 47 -3.36 4.62 -8.18
N ALA A 48 -2.13 4.54 -7.67
CA ALA A 48 -1.82 4.96 -6.30
C ALA A 48 -2.11 6.46 -6.06
N GLU A 49 -1.75 7.31 -7.02
CA GLU A 49 -2.01 8.76 -6.96
C GLU A 49 -3.51 9.07 -7.05
N ALA A 50 -4.24 8.34 -7.89
CA ALA A 50 -5.68 8.45 -8.04
C ALA A 50 -6.41 8.09 -6.74
N VAL A 51 -6.00 6.99 -6.13
CA VAL A 51 -6.58 6.46 -4.89
C VAL A 51 -6.32 7.40 -3.71
N ASP A 52 -5.11 7.94 -3.58
CA ASP A 52 -4.77 8.92 -2.55
C ASP A 52 -5.55 10.23 -2.73
N ALA A 53 -5.61 10.75 -3.96
CA ALA A 53 -6.37 11.97 -4.27
C ALA A 53 -7.87 11.79 -4.00
N ALA A 54 -8.44 10.64 -4.37
CA ALA A 54 -9.84 10.31 -4.09
C ALA A 54 -10.11 10.15 -2.59
N SER A 55 -9.18 9.54 -1.84
CA SER A 55 -9.29 9.42 -0.38
C SER A 55 -9.32 10.77 0.32
N GLN A 56 -8.41 11.69 -0.04
CA GLN A 56 -8.37 13.03 0.52
C GLN A 56 -9.65 13.83 0.25
N LEU A 57 -10.21 13.66 -0.94
CA LEU A 57 -11.42 14.37 -1.34
C LEU A 57 -12.69 13.82 -0.67
N ASN A 58 -12.77 12.49 -0.52
CA ASN A 58 -13.98 11.81 -0.04
C ASN A 58 -13.94 11.44 1.44
N GLY A 59 -12.81 11.64 2.14
CA GLY A 59 -12.63 11.21 3.53
C GLY A 59 -12.67 9.69 3.70
N ALA A 60 -12.36 8.92 2.66
CA ALA A 60 -12.44 7.47 2.65
C ALA A 60 -11.09 6.82 2.99
N ARG A 61 -11.12 5.59 3.53
CA ARG A 61 -9.92 4.75 3.66
C ARG A 61 -9.65 4.01 2.34
N PRO A 62 -8.57 4.33 1.62
CA PRO A 62 -8.33 3.79 0.29
C PRO A 62 -7.82 2.35 0.29
N TYR A 63 -7.19 1.94 1.39
CA TYR A 63 -6.59 0.64 1.60
C TYR A 63 -7.10 0.07 2.93
N LEU A 64 -7.06 -1.26 3.03
CA LEU A 64 -7.27 -1.96 4.30
C LEU A 64 -6.15 -1.60 5.28
N ASP A 65 -6.43 -1.72 6.57
CA ASP A 65 -5.37 -1.69 7.57
C ASP A 65 -4.54 -2.99 7.55
N LEU A 66 -3.43 -2.99 8.29
CA LEU A 66 -2.51 -4.13 8.32
C LEU A 66 -3.19 -5.41 8.85
N GLU A 67 -4.03 -5.28 9.88
CA GLU A 67 -4.74 -6.41 10.48
C GLU A 67 -5.74 -7.03 9.50
N GLU A 68 -6.45 -6.20 8.74
CA GLU A 68 -7.38 -6.62 7.70
C GLU A 68 -6.65 -7.33 6.54
N TYR A 69 -5.47 -6.84 6.14
CA TYR A 69 -4.63 -7.52 5.14
C TYR A 69 -4.13 -8.88 5.65
N GLN A 70 -3.65 -8.95 6.89
CA GLN A 70 -3.22 -10.22 7.51
C GLN A 70 -4.39 -11.22 7.61
N ALA A 71 -5.57 -10.76 8.01
CA ALA A 71 -6.77 -11.59 8.06
C ALA A 71 -7.23 -12.04 6.66
N ALA A 72 -6.99 -11.24 5.61
CA ALA A 72 -7.23 -11.63 4.24
C ALA A 72 -6.23 -12.71 3.78
N TRP A 73 -4.95 -12.56 4.13
CA TRP A 73 -3.90 -13.57 3.91
C TRP A 73 -4.21 -14.90 4.59
N GLN A 74 -4.52 -14.89 5.89
CA GLN A 74 -4.85 -16.10 6.65
C GLN A 74 -6.08 -16.85 6.11
N ARG A 75 -7.01 -16.12 5.48
CA ARG A 75 -8.20 -16.69 4.82
C ARG A 75 -7.96 -17.12 3.37
N GLY A 76 -6.74 -16.98 2.85
CA GLY A 76 -6.42 -17.30 1.46
C GLY A 76 -7.04 -16.34 0.44
N ARG A 77 -7.48 -15.15 0.85
CA ARG A 77 -7.95 -14.11 -0.08
C ARG A 77 -6.80 -13.42 -0.81
N VAL A 78 -5.59 -13.45 -0.23
CA VAL A 78 -4.34 -13.05 -0.87
C VAL A 78 -3.56 -14.34 -1.10
N ALA A 79 -3.29 -14.68 -2.36
CA ALA A 79 -2.54 -15.89 -2.70
C ALA A 79 -1.04 -15.69 -2.47
N SER A 80 -0.32 -16.78 -2.11
CA SER A 80 1.12 -16.67 -1.91
C SER A 80 1.85 -16.30 -3.18
N GLU A 81 1.40 -16.85 -4.31
CA GLU A 81 1.99 -16.61 -5.62
C GLU A 81 1.85 -15.15 -6.03
N ASP A 82 0.73 -14.51 -5.70
CA ASP A 82 0.51 -13.08 -5.97
C ASP A 82 1.44 -12.19 -5.14
N LEU A 83 1.64 -12.54 -3.87
CA LEU A 83 2.58 -11.82 -3.00
C LEU A 83 4.01 -11.94 -3.52
N ASP A 84 4.43 -13.15 -3.88
CA ASP A 84 5.77 -13.42 -4.42
C ASP A 84 5.99 -12.70 -5.76
N GLU A 85 4.98 -12.68 -6.64
CA GLU A 85 5.00 -11.94 -7.91
C GLU A 85 5.23 -10.44 -7.70
N VAL A 86 4.44 -9.83 -6.80
CA VAL A 86 4.53 -8.39 -6.50
C VAL A 86 5.88 -8.07 -5.87
N LEU A 87 6.36 -8.88 -4.92
CA LEU A 87 7.68 -8.70 -4.30
C LEU A 87 8.80 -8.78 -5.32
N ARG A 88 8.77 -9.78 -6.20
CA ARG A 88 9.76 -9.94 -7.27
C ARG A 88 9.77 -8.74 -8.23
N ARG A 89 8.59 -8.22 -8.60
CA ARG A 89 8.47 -7.01 -9.43
C ARG A 89 9.03 -5.79 -8.72
N ALA A 90 8.68 -5.61 -7.44
CA ALA A 90 9.08 -4.46 -6.64
C ALA A 90 10.59 -4.43 -6.35
N LEU A 91 11.25 -5.60 -6.35
CA LEU A 91 12.69 -5.71 -6.12
C LEU A 91 13.52 -5.61 -7.41
N ALA A 92 12.91 -5.58 -8.60
CA ALA A 92 13.56 -5.32 -9.89
C ALA A 92 14.87 -6.09 -10.16
N GLY A 93 15.03 -7.31 -9.60
CA GLY A 93 16.24 -8.12 -9.74
C GLY A 93 17.34 -7.86 -8.70
N GLU A 94 17.10 -7.02 -7.69
CA GLU A 94 17.99 -6.79 -6.54
C GLU A 94 18.00 -7.95 -5.53
N ASP A 95 17.62 -9.16 -5.94
CA ASP A 95 17.61 -10.36 -5.10
C ASP A 95 18.96 -11.08 -4.99
N ALA A 96 20.02 -10.43 -5.46
CA ALA A 96 21.34 -11.04 -5.52
C ALA A 96 22.08 -10.96 -4.18
N THR A 97 22.60 -12.13 -3.79
CA THR A 97 23.40 -12.46 -2.61
C THR A 97 22.57 -12.59 -1.32
N PRO A 98 22.40 -13.83 -0.81
CA PRO A 98 21.85 -14.05 0.52
C PRO A 98 22.68 -13.32 1.58
N SER A 99 22.00 -12.81 2.60
CA SER A 99 22.64 -12.30 3.81
C SER A 99 23.39 -13.40 4.55
N ALA A 100 24.14 -13.04 5.60
CA ALA A 100 24.81 -14.00 6.48
C ALA A 100 23.85 -15.03 7.13
N LEU A 101 22.55 -14.76 7.10
CA LEU A 101 21.48 -15.64 7.60
C LEU A 101 20.83 -16.47 6.49
N GLY A 102 21.37 -16.46 5.28
CA GLY A 102 20.82 -17.19 4.14
C GLY A 102 19.56 -16.56 3.53
N LEU A 103 19.13 -15.39 4.00
CA LEU A 103 17.94 -14.70 3.48
C LEU A 103 18.29 -13.78 2.32
N THR A 104 17.56 -13.90 1.21
CA THR A 104 17.53 -12.90 0.13
C THR A 104 16.71 -11.68 0.56
N ARG A 105 16.83 -10.56 -0.17
CA ARG A 105 15.99 -9.38 0.09
C ARG A 105 14.51 -9.69 -0.05
N HIS A 106 14.13 -10.50 -1.03
CA HIS A 106 12.79 -11.06 -1.17
C HIS A 106 12.36 -11.86 0.04
N GLY A 107 13.19 -12.83 0.47
CA GLY A 107 12.91 -13.64 1.65
C GLY A 107 12.70 -12.80 2.90
N PHE A 108 13.56 -11.81 3.12
CA PHE A 108 13.42 -10.87 4.23
C PHE A 108 12.14 -10.02 4.14
N ARG A 109 11.83 -9.40 2.98
CA ARG A 109 10.62 -8.58 2.83
C ARG A 109 9.34 -9.40 3.01
N ARG A 110 9.30 -10.62 2.45
CA ARG A 110 8.18 -11.54 2.61
C ARG A 110 7.95 -11.86 4.08
N LEU A 111 9.01 -12.25 4.80
CA LEU A 111 8.93 -12.51 6.24
C LEU A 111 8.48 -11.29 7.03
N ALA A 112 9.00 -10.10 6.70
CA ALA A 112 8.63 -8.86 7.37
C ALA A 112 7.15 -8.50 7.20
N MET A 113 6.58 -8.74 6.02
CA MET A 113 5.16 -8.49 5.73
C MET A 113 4.22 -9.48 6.44
N LEU A 114 4.66 -10.73 6.64
CA LEU A 114 3.81 -11.80 7.17
C LEU A 114 3.95 -12.01 8.69
N ALA A 115 5.11 -11.74 9.28
CA ALA A 115 5.38 -12.07 10.68
C ALA A 115 5.02 -10.97 11.69
N ASP A 116 4.56 -9.81 11.20
CA ASP A 116 4.20 -8.60 11.95
C ASP A 116 5.03 -8.35 13.23
N PRO A 117 6.19 -7.70 13.10
CA PRO A 117 7.05 -7.40 14.25
C PRO A 117 6.46 -6.30 15.16
N SER A 118 5.41 -5.58 14.74
CA SER A 118 4.83 -4.44 15.47
C SER A 118 4.24 -4.83 16.83
N HIS A 119 3.81 -6.09 16.96
CA HIS A 119 3.27 -6.67 18.18
C HIS A 119 4.34 -7.32 19.07
N ALA A 120 5.62 -7.18 18.74
CA ALA A 120 6.71 -7.80 19.46
C ALA A 120 7.51 -6.73 20.23
N ASP A 121 7.26 -6.57 21.53
CA ASP A 121 8.21 -5.83 22.35
C ASP A 121 9.56 -6.59 22.36
N PRO A 122 10.72 -5.90 22.47
CA PRO A 122 12.03 -6.57 22.43
C PRO A 122 12.23 -7.70 23.45
N ALA A 123 11.59 -7.61 24.62
CA ALA A 123 11.62 -8.64 25.65
C ALA A 123 10.68 -9.81 25.31
N GLY A 124 9.47 -9.57 24.83
CA GLY A 124 8.55 -10.60 24.34
C GLY A 124 9.12 -11.36 23.15
N THR A 125 9.80 -10.64 22.26
CA THR A 125 10.58 -11.18 21.16
C THR A 125 11.67 -12.14 21.63
N ALA A 126 12.53 -11.68 22.55
CA ALA A 126 13.62 -12.48 23.09
C ALA A 126 13.13 -13.70 23.90
N PHE A 127 11.99 -13.58 24.57
CA PHE A 127 11.32 -14.67 25.27
C PHE A 127 10.83 -15.74 24.31
N LEU A 128 10.09 -15.36 23.25
CA LEU A 128 9.57 -16.31 22.26
C LEU A 128 10.66 -17.09 21.53
N VAL A 129 11.80 -16.44 21.23
CA VAL A 129 12.98 -17.09 20.63
C VAL A 129 13.64 -18.07 21.61
N ARG A 130 13.72 -17.70 22.89
CA ARG A 130 14.32 -18.56 23.93
C ARG A 130 13.48 -19.80 24.22
N GLU A 131 12.16 -19.64 24.21
CA GLU A 131 11.19 -20.70 24.52
C GLU A 131 10.85 -21.59 23.31
N ASP A 132 11.48 -21.37 22.15
CA ASP A 132 11.17 -22.05 20.88
C ASP A 132 9.68 -21.94 20.49
N ARG A 133 9.00 -20.87 20.94
CA ARG A 133 7.59 -20.59 20.67
C ARG A 133 7.38 -19.58 19.56
N ALA A 134 8.46 -19.10 18.97
CA ALA A 134 8.39 -18.33 17.74
C ALA A 134 8.11 -19.28 16.57
N HIS A 135 7.08 -18.98 15.77
CA HIS A 135 6.96 -19.59 14.46
C HIS A 135 8.28 -19.38 13.69
N ALA A 136 8.77 -20.40 12.98
CA ALA A 136 10.10 -20.41 12.37
C ALA A 136 10.39 -19.13 11.57
N GLU A 137 9.40 -18.64 10.84
CA GLU A 137 9.45 -17.40 10.06
C GLU A 137 9.70 -16.14 10.89
N ARG A 138 9.07 -16.05 12.07
CA ARG A 138 9.22 -14.92 13.01
C ARG A 138 10.58 -14.98 13.70
N ALA A 139 11.06 -16.16 14.08
CA ALA A 139 12.41 -16.33 14.65
C ALA A 139 13.50 -15.89 13.66
N LEU A 140 13.37 -16.27 12.39
CA LEU A 140 14.27 -15.87 11.29
C LEU A 140 14.25 -14.36 11.06
N LEU A 141 13.07 -13.74 11.04
CA LEU A 141 12.96 -12.28 10.90
C LEU A 141 13.65 -11.53 12.05
N LEU A 142 13.45 -11.99 13.28
CA LEU A 142 14.02 -11.36 14.47
C LEU A 142 15.54 -11.51 14.55
N ALA A 143 16.07 -12.68 14.17
CA ALA A 143 17.51 -12.88 13.99
C ALA A 143 18.06 -11.93 12.91
N ALA A 144 17.34 -11.76 11.80
CA ALA A 144 17.73 -10.85 10.72
C ALA A 144 17.70 -9.37 11.11
N CYS A 145 16.65 -8.91 11.79
CA CYS A 145 16.57 -7.55 12.30
C CYS A 145 17.69 -7.26 13.30
N ARG A 146 17.98 -8.19 14.21
CA ARG A 146 19.04 -8.04 15.21
C ARG A 146 20.43 -7.95 14.57
N GLU A 147 20.71 -8.75 13.55
CA GLU A 147 21.98 -8.70 12.84
C GLU A 147 22.16 -7.38 12.07
N VAL A 148 21.11 -6.88 11.42
CA VAL A 148 21.14 -5.58 10.70
C VAL A 148 21.34 -4.43 11.67
N VAL A 149 20.66 -4.42 12.82
CA VAL A 149 20.83 -3.37 13.84
C VAL A 149 22.22 -3.41 14.46
N HIS A 150 22.78 -4.58 14.73
CA HIS A 150 24.13 -4.70 15.28
C HIS A 150 25.25 -4.36 14.28
N ARG A 151 25.02 -4.52 12.97
CA ARG A 151 26.00 -4.21 11.92
C ARG A 151 25.85 -2.81 11.32
N SER A 152 24.75 -2.11 11.58
CA SER A 152 24.55 -0.75 11.09
C SER A 152 25.29 0.24 12.01
N PRO A 153 26.03 1.22 11.45
CA PRO A 153 26.60 2.29 12.26
C PRO A 153 25.46 3.02 13.00
N PRO A 154 25.67 3.47 14.25
CA PRO A 154 24.64 4.17 15.00
C PRO A 154 24.12 5.37 14.21
N PRO A 155 22.82 5.72 14.33
CA PRO A 155 22.28 6.90 13.66
C PRO A 155 23.15 8.12 14.02
N ARG A 156 23.55 8.88 13.00
CA ARG A 156 24.32 10.10 13.24
C ARG A 156 23.47 11.08 14.06
N PRO A 157 24.09 11.81 15.01
CA PRO A 157 23.40 12.76 15.86
C PRO A 157 22.72 13.88 15.07
#